data_AF-A0A7X8KDN6-F1
#
_entry.id   AF-A0A7X8KDN6-F1
#
_cell.length_a   1.000
_cell.length_b   1.000
_cell.length_c   1.000
_cell.angle_alpha   90.00
_cell.angle_beta   90.00
_cell.angle_gamma   90.00
#
_symmetry.space_group_name_H-M   'P 1'
#
loop_
_entity.id
_entity.type
_entity.pdbx_description
1 polymer ?
#
loop_
_entity_poly.entity_id
_entity_poly.type
_entity_poly.pdbx_seq_one_letter_code
_entity_poly.pdbx_strand_id
1 'polypeptide(L)'
;MEKDKDKKFEKYKLLINARNFHYDNFNKWMTYYYVAIGALFVGYYTLLSGNKIDDFGEYSLMILGLIISLFWYWSCKGYYFWNINFISLVNNYEKEILEFEEKERVYFVFANKKTQNNYLSPISGANISTSKVTILFAFTVSIMWGILLIFKVFEQVDCLKDCNWLRILLSFCASILTVITLSSIIPKNFLKSKIDHFPDLQLTNDKK
;
A
#
# COMPACT_ATOMS: atom_id res chain seq x y z
N MET A 1 -25.56 -15.49 32.56
CA MET A 1 -25.79 -15.08 31.16
C MET A 1 -25.41 -13.63 30.92
N GLU A 2 -25.91 -12.67 31.71
CA GLU A 2 -25.64 -11.23 31.53
C GLU A 2 -24.14 -10.85 31.62
N LYS A 3 -23.42 -11.32 32.65
CA LYS A 3 -21.95 -11.12 32.79
C LYS A 3 -21.10 -11.62 31.62
N ASP A 4 -21.54 -12.66 30.90
CA ASP A 4 -20.79 -13.20 29.75
C ASP A 4 -21.00 -12.34 28.51
N LYS A 5 -22.21 -11.81 28.33
CA LYS A 5 -22.55 -10.88 27.25
C LYS A 5 -21.82 -9.54 27.43
N ASP A 6 -21.75 -9.02 28.65
CA ASP A 6 -21.00 -7.81 28.96
C ASP A 6 -19.50 -7.97 28.67
N LYS A 7 -18.90 -9.09 29.11
CA LYS A 7 -17.48 -9.38 28.84
C LYS A 7 -17.18 -9.50 27.34
N LYS A 8 -18.08 -10.11 26.58
CA LYS A 8 -17.99 -10.24 25.13
C LYS A 8 -18.13 -8.87 24.44
N PHE A 9 -19.06 -8.03 24.89
CA PHE A 9 -19.21 -6.67 24.36
C PHE A 9 -18.00 -5.79 24.65
N GLU A 10 -17.38 -5.89 25.82
CA GLU A 10 -16.13 -5.18 26.14
C GLU A 10 -14.95 -5.63 25.26
N LYS A 11 -14.86 -6.94 24.95
CA LYS A 11 -13.87 -7.42 23.96
C LYS A 11 -14.10 -6.83 22.58
N TYR A 12 -15.36 -6.72 22.15
CA TYR A 12 -15.73 -6.08 20.90
C TYR A 12 -15.35 -4.59 20.87
N LYS A 13 -15.62 -3.84 21.95
CA LYS A 13 -15.17 -2.44 22.06
C LYS A 13 -13.66 -2.32 22.01
N LEU A 14 -12.93 -3.17 22.74
CA LEU A 14 -11.47 -3.17 22.75
C LEU A 14 -10.92 -3.44 21.34
N LEU A 15 -11.52 -4.39 20.62
CA LEU A 15 -11.18 -4.69 19.24
C LEU A 15 -11.34 -3.44 18.35
N ILE A 16 -12.53 -2.82 18.35
CA ILE A 16 -12.80 -1.62 17.55
C ILE A 16 -11.83 -0.47 17.90
N ASN A 17 -11.56 -0.25 19.18
CA ASN A 17 -10.61 0.76 19.65
C ASN A 17 -9.19 0.49 19.15
N ALA A 18 -8.74 -0.77 19.23
CA ALA A 18 -7.43 -1.16 18.70
C ALA A 18 -7.32 -0.86 17.21
N ARG A 19 -8.38 -1.10 16.42
CA ARG A 19 -8.34 -0.76 15.00
C ARG A 19 -8.35 0.72 14.70
N ASN A 20 -9.15 1.51 15.41
CA ASN A 20 -9.12 2.95 15.21
C ASN A 20 -7.73 3.51 15.56
N PHE A 21 -7.10 3.02 16.63
CA PHE A 21 -5.72 3.36 16.97
C PHE A 21 -4.72 3.00 15.84
N HIS A 22 -4.80 1.79 15.28
CA HIS A 22 -3.94 1.38 14.17
C HIS A 22 -4.20 2.17 12.89
N TYR A 23 -5.46 2.48 12.59
CA TYR A 23 -5.88 3.30 11.45
C TYR A 23 -5.27 4.71 11.54
N ASP A 24 -5.40 5.36 12.70
CA ASP A 24 -4.88 6.71 12.91
C ASP A 24 -3.36 6.76 12.83
N ASN A 25 -2.68 5.75 13.38
CA ASN A 25 -1.23 5.64 13.27
C ASN A 25 -0.77 5.37 11.85
N PHE A 26 -1.47 4.53 11.09
CA PHE A 26 -1.15 4.28 9.70
C PHE A 26 -1.24 5.58 8.87
N ASN A 27 -2.28 6.37 9.05
CA ASN A 27 -2.40 7.66 8.36
C ASN A 27 -1.24 8.61 8.70
N LYS A 28 -0.80 8.65 9.95
CA LYS A 28 0.38 9.44 10.36
C LYS A 28 1.67 8.93 9.70
N TRP A 29 1.87 7.62 9.66
CA TRP A 29 3.05 7.03 9.01
C TRP A 29 3.05 7.25 7.50
N MET A 30 1.87 7.25 6.88
CA MET A 30 1.71 7.58 5.46
C MET A 30 2.17 9.00 5.15
N THR A 31 1.94 9.96 6.04
CA THR A 31 2.46 11.33 5.90
C THR A 31 3.98 11.37 5.79
N TYR A 32 4.71 10.52 6.53
CA TYR A 32 6.17 10.48 6.44
C TYR A 32 6.66 10.09 5.05
N TYR A 33 6.00 9.12 4.41
CA TYR A 33 6.33 8.73 3.04
C TYR A 33 6.04 9.86 2.04
N TYR A 34 4.89 10.52 2.15
CA TYR A 34 4.56 11.65 1.27
C TYR A 34 5.56 12.80 1.38
N VAL A 35 5.92 13.19 2.61
CA VAL A 35 6.89 14.26 2.86
C VAL A 35 8.26 13.87 2.34
N ALA A 36 8.72 12.65 2.59
CA ALA A 36 10.02 12.18 2.13
C ALA A 36 10.10 12.13 0.59
N ILE A 37 9.08 11.58 -0.08
CA ILE A 37 9.03 11.51 -1.55
C ILE A 37 8.98 12.92 -2.15
N GLY A 38 8.20 13.83 -1.56
CA GLY A 38 8.15 15.23 -1.98
C GLY A 38 9.52 15.92 -1.87
N ALA A 39 10.19 15.76 -0.73
CA ALA A 39 11.54 16.31 -0.52
C ALA A 39 12.57 15.74 -1.50
N LEU A 40 12.52 14.42 -1.77
CA LEU A 40 13.38 13.78 -2.77
C LEU A 40 13.15 14.33 -4.17
N PHE A 41 11.89 14.54 -4.56
CA PHE A 41 11.56 15.09 -5.86
C PHE A 41 12.09 16.53 -6.01
N VAL A 42 11.93 17.37 -4.98
CA VAL A 42 12.49 18.73 -4.96
C VAL A 42 14.02 18.68 -5.03
N GLY A 43 14.67 17.81 -4.25
CA GLY A 43 16.12 17.64 -4.28
C GLY A 43 16.62 17.20 -5.66
N TYR A 44 15.93 16.23 -6.28
CA TYR A 44 16.27 15.74 -7.62
C TYR A 44 16.12 16.84 -8.68
N TYR A 45 15.01 17.58 -8.66
CA TYR A 45 14.80 18.71 -9.58
C TYR A 45 15.85 19.82 -9.39
N THR A 46 16.24 20.10 -8.14
CA THR A 46 17.27 21.10 -7.81
C THR A 46 18.64 20.69 -8.35
N LEU A 47 18.99 19.39 -8.28
CA LEU A 47 20.23 18.89 -8.88
C LEU A 47 20.21 19.02 -10.41
N LEU A 48 19.09 18.63 -11.06
CA LEU A 48 18.95 18.73 -12.52
C LEU A 48 19.04 20.17 -13.05
N SER A 49 18.69 21.16 -12.23
CA SER A 49 18.74 22.58 -12.58
C SER A 49 20.06 23.26 -12.20
N GLY A 50 20.97 22.55 -11.53
CA GLY A 50 22.30 23.03 -11.18
C GLY A 50 23.28 22.97 -12.35
N ASN A 51 24.23 23.91 -12.40
CA ASN A 51 25.28 23.96 -13.43
C ASN A 51 26.43 22.94 -13.20
N LYS A 52 26.39 22.13 -12.14
CA LYS A 52 27.37 21.08 -11.84
C LYS A 52 26.67 19.73 -11.80
N ILE A 53 27.08 18.83 -12.70
CA ILE A 53 26.65 17.44 -12.71
C ILE A 53 27.41 16.74 -11.58
N ASP A 54 26.71 16.43 -10.48
CA ASP A 54 27.19 15.53 -9.44
C ASP A 54 26.50 14.17 -9.62
N ASP A 55 27.10 13.31 -10.44
CA ASP A 55 26.55 11.99 -10.74
C ASP A 55 26.30 11.17 -9.47
N PHE A 56 27.17 11.29 -8.45
CA PHE A 56 27.00 10.57 -7.19
C PHE A 56 25.74 11.04 -6.46
N GLY A 57 25.52 12.36 -6.38
CA GLY A 57 24.31 12.95 -5.80
C GLY A 57 23.04 12.53 -6.54
N GLU A 58 23.07 12.54 -7.87
CA GLU A 58 21.96 12.11 -8.73
C GLU A 58 21.60 10.63 -8.49
N TYR A 59 22.58 9.72 -8.57
CA TYR A 59 22.35 8.29 -8.32
C TYR A 59 21.85 8.05 -6.90
N SER A 60 22.43 8.74 -5.90
CA SER A 60 22.02 8.60 -4.50
C SER A 60 20.55 8.98 -4.29
N LEU A 61 20.10 10.11 -4.88
CA LEU A 61 18.70 10.52 -4.78
C LEU A 61 17.76 9.56 -5.50
N MET A 62 18.13 9.07 -6.69
CA MET A 62 17.30 8.11 -7.43
C MET A 62 17.17 6.77 -6.70
N ILE A 63 18.26 6.26 -6.14
CA ILE A 63 18.26 5.02 -5.32
C ILE A 63 17.43 5.23 -4.06
N LEU A 64 17.62 6.34 -3.35
CA LEU A 64 16.86 6.64 -2.13
C LEU A 64 15.36 6.82 -2.44
N GLY A 65 15.03 7.48 -3.55
CA GLY A 65 13.68 7.61 -4.07
C GLY A 65 13.02 6.27 -4.35
N LEU A 66 13.74 5.35 -4.99
CA LEU A 66 13.27 3.98 -5.22
C LEU A 66 13.06 3.20 -3.91
N ILE A 67 14.00 3.29 -2.95
CA ILE A 67 13.88 2.61 -1.65
C ILE A 67 12.66 3.12 -0.87
N ILE A 68 12.52 4.44 -0.73
CA ILE A 68 11.45 5.04 0.06
C ILE A 68 10.08 4.76 -0.57
N SER A 69 9.97 4.84 -1.91
CA SER A 69 8.74 4.51 -2.61
C SER A 69 8.38 3.01 -2.52
N LEU A 70 9.36 2.11 -2.54
CA LEU A 70 9.13 0.67 -2.30
C LEU A 70 8.62 0.40 -0.87
N PHE A 71 9.22 1.03 0.14
CA PHE A 71 8.76 0.90 1.53
C PHE A 71 7.33 1.43 1.69
N TRP A 72 7.04 2.54 1.02
CA TRP A 72 5.69 3.07 0.99
C TRP A 72 4.70 2.10 0.34
N TYR A 73 5.05 1.54 -0.82
CA TYR A 73 4.25 0.51 -1.50
C TYR A 73 3.99 -0.72 -0.61
N TRP A 74 5.02 -1.23 0.06
CA TRP A 74 4.88 -2.38 0.96
C TRP A 74 4.06 -2.04 2.21
N SER A 75 4.23 -0.85 2.77
CA SER A 75 3.42 -0.35 3.89
C SER A 75 1.94 -0.34 3.52
N CYS A 76 1.59 0.15 2.31
CA CYS A 76 0.22 0.15 1.82
C CYS A 76 -0.35 -1.27 1.66
N LYS A 77 0.43 -2.22 1.12
CA LYS A 77 0.00 -3.63 1.00
C LYS A 77 -0.19 -4.28 2.36
N GLY A 78 0.75 -4.08 3.28
CA GLY A 78 0.69 -4.62 4.64
C GLY A 78 -0.53 -4.12 5.38
N TYR A 79 -0.81 -2.82 5.29
CA TYR A 79 -2.01 -2.23 5.87
C TYR A 79 -3.30 -2.76 5.25
N TYR A 80 -3.37 -2.89 3.92
CA TYR A 80 -4.55 -3.46 3.26
C TYR A 80 -4.80 -4.92 3.70
N PHE A 81 -3.73 -5.73 3.79
CA PHE A 81 -3.81 -7.09 4.31
C PHE A 81 -4.33 -7.11 5.75
N TRP A 82 -3.74 -6.30 6.62
CA TRP A 82 -4.15 -6.20 8.03
C TRP A 82 -5.62 -5.74 8.15
N ASN A 83 -6.03 -4.74 7.37
CA ASN A 83 -7.39 -4.19 7.42
C ASN A 83 -8.44 -5.23 6.98
N ILE A 84 -8.19 -6.04 5.95
CA ILE A 84 -9.11 -7.13 5.56
C ILE A 84 -9.25 -8.14 6.68
N ASN A 85 -8.13 -8.63 7.24
CA ASN A 85 -8.17 -9.62 8.31
C ASN A 85 -8.88 -9.07 9.56
N PHE A 86 -8.66 -7.80 9.86
CA PHE A 86 -9.33 -7.12 10.96
C PHE A 86 -10.84 -7.02 10.73
N ILE A 87 -11.28 -6.63 9.53
CA ILE A 87 -12.71 -6.59 9.16
C ILE A 87 -13.34 -7.99 9.30
N SER A 88 -12.64 -9.05 8.86
CA SER A 88 -13.11 -10.43 9.03
C SER A 88 -13.27 -10.80 10.51
N LEU A 89 -12.32 -10.40 11.36
CA LEU A 89 -12.39 -10.64 12.80
C LEU A 89 -13.58 -9.91 13.44
N VAL A 90 -13.81 -8.65 13.07
CA VAL A 90 -14.98 -7.89 13.54
C VAL A 90 -16.28 -8.57 13.12
N ASN A 91 -16.40 -8.94 11.83
CA ASN A 91 -17.58 -9.64 11.34
C ASN A 91 -17.84 -10.96 12.08
N ASN A 92 -16.78 -11.68 12.47
CA ASN A 92 -16.92 -12.90 13.26
C ASN A 92 -17.47 -12.61 14.65
N TYR A 93 -16.92 -11.60 15.34
CA TYR A 93 -17.41 -11.21 16.65
C TYR A 93 -18.84 -10.66 16.61
N GLU A 94 -19.20 -9.86 15.61
CA GLU A 94 -20.59 -9.38 15.47
C GLU A 94 -21.58 -10.52 15.24
N LYS A 95 -21.17 -11.56 14.49
CA LYS A 95 -21.97 -12.77 14.30
C LYS A 95 -22.09 -13.61 15.58
N GLU A 96 -20.97 -13.88 16.26
CA GLU A 96 -20.92 -14.81 17.39
C GLU A 96 -21.35 -14.20 18.73
N ILE A 97 -21.08 -12.91 18.96
CA ILE A 97 -21.36 -12.22 20.22
C ILE A 97 -22.70 -11.49 20.16
N LEU A 98 -22.91 -10.73 19.09
CA LEU A 98 -24.06 -9.83 18.96
C LEU A 98 -25.22 -10.47 18.22
N GLU A 99 -25.00 -11.64 17.61
CA GLU A 99 -25.99 -12.37 16.81
C GLU A 99 -26.56 -11.53 15.67
N PHE A 100 -25.78 -10.55 15.19
CA PHE A 100 -26.21 -9.65 14.13
C PHE A 100 -26.33 -10.39 12.79
N GLU A 101 -27.45 -10.15 12.11
CA GLU A 101 -27.59 -10.53 10.71
C GLU A 101 -26.55 -9.78 9.86
N GLU A 102 -26.14 -10.34 8.71
CA GLU A 102 -25.09 -9.73 7.88
C GLU A 102 -25.38 -8.27 7.50
N LYS A 103 -26.66 -7.92 7.33
CA LYS A 103 -27.13 -6.58 6.97
C LYS A 103 -27.00 -5.55 8.11
N GLU A 104 -26.83 -6.01 9.35
CA GLU A 104 -26.78 -5.19 10.57
C GLU A 104 -25.35 -4.93 11.06
N ARG A 105 -24.38 -5.61 10.43
CA ARG A 105 -22.95 -5.53 10.76
C ARG A 105 -22.33 -4.20 10.37
N VAL A 106 -21.38 -3.71 11.16
CA VAL A 106 -20.80 -2.37 11.00
C VAL A 106 -20.12 -2.21 9.63
N TYR A 107 -19.49 -3.26 9.09
CA TYR A 107 -18.85 -3.20 7.77
C TYR A 107 -19.79 -3.46 6.59
N PHE A 108 -21.08 -3.67 6.83
CA PHE A 108 -22.12 -3.61 5.80
C PHE A 108 -22.48 -2.13 5.47
N VAL A 109 -21.46 -1.27 5.39
CA VAL A 109 -21.58 0.20 5.27
C VAL A 109 -22.37 0.63 4.02
N PHE A 110 -22.40 -0.22 2.99
CA PHE A 110 -23.13 0.06 1.75
C PHE A 110 -24.61 -0.31 1.89
N ALA A 111 -25.38 0.61 2.50
CA ALA A 111 -26.85 0.51 2.63
C ALA A 111 -27.54 0.30 1.26
N ASN A 112 -27.00 0.89 0.19
CA ASN A 112 -27.45 0.64 -1.17
C ASN A 112 -26.25 0.53 -2.13
N LYS A 113 -25.87 -0.72 -2.45
CA LYS A 113 -24.71 -1.06 -3.29
C LYS A 113 -24.86 -0.66 -4.76
N LYS A 114 -26.05 -0.24 -5.20
CA LYS A 114 -26.37 0.04 -6.61
C LYS A 114 -26.58 1.54 -6.91
N THR A 115 -26.90 2.35 -5.91
CA THR A 115 -27.06 3.81 -6.08
C THR A 115 -25.73 4.53 -6.18
N GLN A 116 -25.64 5.55 -7.03
CA GLN A 116 -24.45 6.41 -7.17
C GLN A 116 -23.15 5.60 -7.43
N ASN A 117 -23.24 4.60 -8.31
CA ASN A 117 -22.11 3.78 -8.74
C ASN A 117 -21.90 3.92 -10.26
N ASN A 118 -21.32 5.04 -10.68
CA ASN A 118 -21.05 5.32 -12.07
C ASN A 118 -19.56 5.69 -12.24
N TYR A 119 -18.82 4.83 -12.94
CA TYR A 119 -17.38 4.98 -13.17
C TYR A 119 -17.01 6.02 -14.24
N LEU A 120 -17.97 6.44 -15.08
CA LEU A 120 -17.70 7.37 -16.18
C LEU A 120 -18.05 8.82 -15.85
N SER A 121 -19.00 9.04 -14.94
CA SER A 121 -19.44 10.39 -14.60
C SER A 121 -18.44 11.05 -13.62
N PRO A 122 -17.96 12.27 -13.90
CA PRO A 122 -16.90 12.93 -13.12
C PRO A 122 -17.36 13.43 -11.74
N ILE A 123 -18.66 13.50 -11.48
CA ILE A 123 -19.24 14.07 -10.24
C ILE A 123 -19.89 12.98 -9.37
N SER A 124 -20.16 11.79 -9.93
CA SER A 124 -20.82 10.70 -9.22
C SER A 124 -19.82 9.82 -8.46
N GLY A 125 -20.29 9.17 -7.39
CA GLY A 125 -19.54 8.11 -6.73
C GLY A 125 -19.35 6.86 -7.61
N ALA A 126 -18.39 6.04 -7.22
CA ALA A 126 -18.16 4.69 -7.75
C ALA A 126 -17.56 3.79 -6.67
N ASN A 127 -17.76 2.47 -6.80
CA ASN A 127 -17.20 1.48 -5.88
C ASN A 127 -15.69 1.28 -6.13
N ILE A 128 -14.90 2.28 -5.75
CA ILE A 128 -13.45 2.28 -5.88
C ILE A 128 -12.84 2.14 -4.47
N SER A 129 -12.06 1.09 -4.27
CA SER A 129 -11.33 0.91 -3.02
C SER A 129 -10.18 1.91 -2.94
N THR A 130 -10.28 2.86 -2.01
CA THR A 130 -9.24 3.85 -1.73
C THR A 130 -7.89 3.18 -1.45
N SER A 131 -7.87 2.11 -0.65
CA SER A 131 -6.65 1.35 -0.38
C SER A 131 -6.01 0.74 -1.64
N LYS A 132 -6.82 0.18 -2.57
CA LYS A 132 -6.29 -0.34 -3.85
C LYS A 132 -5.71 0.77 -4.71
N VAL A 133 -6.36 1.94 -4.76
CA VAL A 133 -5.85 3.12 -5.47
C VAL A 133 -4.54 3.59 -4.87
N THR A 134 -4.43 3.70 -3.54
CA THR A 134 -3.19 4.12 -2.88
C THR A 134 -2.04 3.13 -3.11
N ILE A 135 -2.32 1.82 -3.08
CA ILE A 135 -1.33 0.78 -3.41
C ILE A 135 -0.84 0.94 -4.86
N LEU A 136 -1.77 1.14 -5.81
CA LEU A 136 -1.43 1.35 -7.21
C LEU A 136 -0.60 2.62 -7.39
N PHE A 137 -0.96 3.70 -6.70
CA PHE A 137 -0.21 4.95 -6.74
C PHE A 137 1.22 4.78 -6.23
N ALA A 138 1.41 4.16 -5.06
CA ALA A 138 2.74 3.90 -4.52
C ALA A 138 3.58 2.97 -5.43
N PHE A 139 2.93 1.99 -6.08
CA PHE A 139 3.56 1.14 -7.08
C PHE A 139 4.04 1.94 -8.29
N THR A 140 3.19 2.82 -8.83
CA THR A 140 3.54 3.69 -9.96
C THR A 140 4.69 4.62 -9.61
N VAL A 141 4.69 5.24 -8.43
CA VAL A 141 5.80 6.10 -7.97
C VAL A 141 7.11 5.30 -7.86
N SER A 142 7.05 4.06 -7.37
CA SER A 142 8.22 3.17 -7.34
C SER A 142 8.76 2.87 -8.73
N ILE A 143 7.88 2.61 -9.69
CA ILE A 143 8.28 2.41 -11.09
C ILE A 143 8.90 3.70 -11.67
N MET A 144 8.36 4.88 -11.38
CA MET A 144 8.92 6.13 -11.91
C MET A 144 10.36 6.36 -11.42
N TRP A 145 10.64 6.16 -10.13
CA TRP A 145 12.01 6.25 -9.61
C TRP A 145 12.93 5.18 -10.21
N GLY A 146 12.43 3.96 -10.41
CA GLY A 146 13.18 2.90 -11.07
C GLY A 146 13.48 3.20 -12.54
N ILE A 147 12.55 3.81 -13.27
CA ILE A 147 12.78 4.27 -14.66
C ILE A 147 13.90 5.29 -14.69
N LEU A 148 13.86 6.32 -13.84
CA LEU A 148 14.91 7.36 -13.79
C LEU A 148 16.29 6.73 -13.55
N LEU A 149 16.38 5.84 -12.55
CA LEU A 149 17.62 5.16 -12.22
C LEU A 149 18.13 4.30 -13.37
N ILE A 150 17.29 3.42 -13.93
CA ILE A 150 17.69 2.48 -14.98
C ILE A 150 18.01 3.22 -16.28
N PHE A 151 17.26 4.27 -16.60
CA PHE A 151 17.51 5.09 -17.79
C PHE A 151 18.90 5.74 -17.74
N LYS A 152 19.28 6.29 -16.59
CA LYS A 152 20.63 6.85 -16.35
C LYS A 152 21.71 5.76 -16.39
N VAL A 153 21.44 4.55 -15.88
CA VAL A 153 22.38 3.42 -16.00
C VAL A 153 22.56 3.00 -17.47
N PHE A 154 21.48 2.90 -18.24
CA PHE A 154 21.54 2.53 -19.66
C PHE A 154 22.20 3.58 -20.55
N GLU A 155 22.25 4.84 -20.13
CA GLU A 155 23.03 5.89 -20.81
C GLU A 155 24.53 5.59 -20.87
N GLN A 156 25.05 4.80 -19.92
CA GLN A 156 26.45 4.39 -19.90
C GLN A 156 26.77 3.24 -20.86
N VAL A 157 25.77 2.66 -21.52
CA VAL A 157 25.93 1.54 -22.45
C VAL A 157 25.90 2.06 -23.89
N ASP A 158 27.03 1.97 -24.59
CA ASP A 158 27.23 2.56 -25.93
C ASP A 158 26.11 2.21 -26.93
N CYS A 159 25.65 0.95 -26.98
CA CYS A 159 24.61 0.52 -27.92
C CYS A 159 23.21 1.09 -27.63
N LEU A 160 22.93 1.49 -26.38
CA LEU A 160 21.64 2.06 -25.97
C LEU A 160 21.64 3.58 -25.98
N LYS A 161 22.83 4.19 -26.04
CA LYS A 161 23.01 5.65 -26.08
C LYS A 161 22.40 6.27 -27.34
N ASP A 162 22.58 5.62 -28.49
CA ASP A 162 22.14 6.14 -29.79
C ASP A 162 20.64 5.91 -30.06
N CYS A 163 20.02 4.94 -29.38
CA CYS A 163 18.60 4.58 -29.57
C CYS A 163 17.73 5.01 -28.38
N ASN A 164 17.39 6.30 -28.31
CA ASN A 164 16.66 6.86 -27.15
C ASN A 164 15.29 6.19 -26.89
N TRP A 165 14.51 5.88 -27.93
CA TRP A 165 13.20 5.23 -27.78
C TRP A 165 13.31 3.81 -27.19
N LEU A 166 14.32 3.05 -27.64
CA LEU A 166 14.59 1.70 -27.17
C LEU A 166 15.03 1.75 -25.71
N ARG A 167 15.88 2.72 -25.35
CA ARG A 167 16.31 2.96 -23.97
C ARG A 167 15.13 3.26 -23.04
N ILE A 168 14.20 4.13 -23.46
CA ILE A 168 12.98 4.45 -22.68
C ILE A 168 12.16 3.17 -22.46
N LEU A 169 11.89 2.41 -23.53
CA LEU A 169 11.08 1.19 -23.46
C LEU A 169 11.71 0.14 -22.55
N LEU A 170 13.02 -0.12 -22.71
CA LEU A 170 13.74 -1.08 -21.89
C LEU A 170 13.79 -0.64 -20.42
N SER A 171 13.98 0.66 -20.14
CA SER A 171 13.99 1.19 -18.77
C SER A 171 12.63 1.01 -18.10
N PHE A 172 11.54 1.22 -18.82
CA PHE A 172 10.18 0.98 -18.34
C PHE A 172 9.97 -0.49 -17.97
N CYS A 173 10.27 -1.41 -18.89
CA CYS A 173 10.14 -2.85 -18.66
C CYS A 173 11.03 -3.34 -17.50
N ALA A 174 12.30 -2.93 -17.48
CA ALA A 174 13.26 -3.30 -16.45
C ALA A 174 12.88 -2.74 -15.08
N SER A 175 12.30 -1.54 -15.01
CA SER A 175 11.82 -0.97 -13.76
C SER A 175 10.65 -1.75 -13.19
N ILE A 176 9.67 -2.13 -14.03
CA ILE A 176 8.54 -2.96 -13.59
C ILE A 176 9.05 -4.30 -13.04
N LEU A 177 9.95 -4.96 -13.78
CA LEU A 177 10.52 -6.24 -13.37
C LEU A 177 11.28 -6.13 -12.05
N THR A 178 12.09 -5.07 -11.90
CA THR A 178 12.84 -4.79 -10.67
C THR A 178 11.90 -4.61 -9.48
N VAL A 179 10.88 -3.76 -9.59
CA VAL A 179 9.93 -3.50 -8.50
C VAL A 179 9.16 -4.78 -8.12
N ILE A 180 8.72 -5.57 -9.08
CA ILE A 180 8.01 -6.85 -8.84
C ILE A 180 8.93 -7.86 -8.13
N THR A 181 10.18 -7.99 -8.61
CA THR A 181 11.16 -8.94 -8.06
C THR A 181 11.51 -8.58 -6.62
N LEU A 182 11.86 -7.31 -6.36
CA LEU A 182 12.15 -6.83 -5.01
C LEU A 182 10.96 -7.01 -4.07
N SER A 183 9.74 -6.70 -4.55
CA SER A 183 8.51 -6.86 -3.76
C SER A 183 8.12 -8.31 -3.49
N SER A 184 8.66 -9.26 -4.26
CA SER A 184 8.42 -10.70 -4.05
C SER A 184 9.43 -11.32 -3.09
N ILE A 185 10.68 -10.83 -3.11
CA ILE A 185 11.79 -11.38 -2.33
C ILE A 185 11.86 -10.72 -0.95
N ILE A 186 11.94 -9.39 -0.89
CA ILE A 186 12.27 -8.68 0.36
C ILE A 186 11.16 -8.83 1.41
N PRO A 187 9.88 -8.55 1.12
CA PRO A 187 8.84 -8.70 2.12
C PRO A 187 8.68 -10.13 2.63
N LYS A 188 8.84 -11.12 1.76
CA LYS A 188 8.69 -12.54 2.11
C LYS A 188 9.78 -13.02 3.06
N ASN A 189 11.01 -12.56 2.85
CA ASN A 189 12.18 -13.06 3.59
C ASN A 189 12.50 -12.23 4.84
N PHE A 190 12.27 -10.91 4.81
CA PHE A 190 12.76 -10.00 5.86
C PHE A 190 11.67 -9.22 6.59
N LEU A 191 10.54 -8.93 5.93
CA LEU A 191 9.50 -8.03 6.49
C LEU A 191 8.18 -8.75 6.82
N LYS A 192 8.17 -10.08 6.72
CA LYS A 192 6.96 -10.88 6.98
C LYS A 192 6.60 -10.77 8.46
N SER A 193 5.39 -10.33 8.75
CA SER A 193 4.85 -10.38 10.11
C SER A 193 4.70 -11.84 10.58
N LYS A 194 4.80 -12.07 11.89
CA LYS A 194 4.43 -13.36 12.47
C LYS A 194 2.94 -13.60 12.23
N ILE A 195 2.63 -14.66 11.49
CA ILE A 195 1.27 -15.06 11.13
C ILE A 195 0.91 -16.42 11.71
N ASP A 196 1.66 -16.87 12.72
CA ASP A 196 1.38 -18.14 13.39
C ASP A 196 -0.08 -18.12 13.86
N HIS A 197 -0.81 -19.16 13.47
CA HIS A 197 -2.23 -19.24 13.77
C HIS A 197 -2.39 -19.34 15.29
N PHE A 198 -3.18 -18.44 15.87
CA PHE A 198 -3.56 -18.54 17.27
C PHE A 198 -4.59 -19.68 17.39
N PRO A 199 -4.24 -20.82 17.99
CA PRO A 199 -5.11 -22.01 18.03
C PRO A 199 -6.45 -21.74 18.72
N ASP A 200 -6.48 -20.74 19.60
CA ASP A 200 -7.64 -20.36 20.39
C ASP A 200 -8.74 -19.67 19.56
N LEU A 201 -8.43 -19.20 18.35
CA LEU A 201 -9.34 -18.39 17.53
C LEU A 201 -10.28 -19.22 16.65
N GLN A 202 -10.04 -20.52 16.41
CA GLN A 202 -10.87 -21.45 15.59
C GLN A 202 -11.45 -20.85 14.29
N LEU A 203 -10.80 -19.86 13.69
CA LEU A 203 -11.30 -19.19 12.48
C LEU A 203 -11.04 -20.11 11.28
N THR A 204 -12.07 -20.79 10.79
CA THR A 204 -12.01 -21.45 9.48
C THR A 204 -11.94 -20.37 8.41
N ASN A 205 -10.82 -20.33 7.67
CA ASN A 205 -10.70 -19.49 6.48
C ASN A 205 -11.68 -20.02 5.43
N ASP A 206 -12.93 -19.56 5.47
CA ASP A 206 -13.86 -19.74 4.36
C ASP A 206 -13.30 -18.97 3.17
N LYS A 207 -12.68 -19.70 2.25
CA LYS A 207 -12.30 -19.19 0.94
C LYS A 207 -13.58 -18.75 0.23
N LYS A 208 -13.85 -17.45 0.19
CA LYS A 208 -14.69 -16.84 -0.85
C LYS A 208 -13.85 -16.59 -2.08
#